data_AF-A0A4D4KAW1-F1
#
_entry.id   AF-A0A4D4KAW1-F1
#
_cell.length_a   1.000
_cell.length_b   1.000
_cell.length_c   1.000
_cell.angle_alpha   90.00
_cell.angle_beta   90.00
_cell.angle_gamma   90.00
#
_symmetry.space_group_name_H-M   'P 1'
#
loop_
_entity.id
_entity.type
_entity.pdbx_description
1 polymer ?
#
loop_
_entity_poly.entity_id
_entity_poly.type
_entity_poly.pdbx_seq_one_letter_code
_entity_poly.pdbx_strand_id
1 'polypeptide(L)'
;MYEVTTAKGQWLANAPLASRKDARDAVVAARKAFGGWSGATAYNRGQILYRIAEMLEGRRDQFIHEVADAEGLSKSKATAQVDAAIDRWVWYAGWSDKTAQIAGSANPVAGPYFNLSSPSRPAWSRSSRPRTRPSSAWSP
;
A
#
# COMPACT_ATOMS: atom_id res chain seq x y z
N MET A 1 28.86 -9.17 8.91
CA MET A 1 28.03 -10.15 8.19
C MET A 1 27.48 -11.11 9.21
N TYR A 2 26.26 -11.60 9.01
CA TYR A 2 25.68 -12.69 9.79
C TYR A 2 25.08 -13.71 8.84
N GLU A 3 25.05 -14.96 9.29
CA GLU A 3 24.49 -16.07 8.53
C GLU A 3 22.96 -16.00 8.57
N VAL A 4 22.34 -16.11 7.40
CA VAL A 4 20.91 -16.32 7.24
C VAL A 4 20.70 -17.79 6.97
N THR A 5 19.86 -18.43 7.78
CA THR A 5 19.53 -19.85 7.65
C THR A 5 18.08 -20.03 7.24
N THR A 6 17.77 -21.15 6.58
CA THR A 6 16.39 -21.59 6.35
C THR A 6 15.70 -21.98 7.66
N ALA A 7 14.39 -22.21 7.62
CA ALA A 7 13.63 -22.73 8.76
C ALA A 7 14.15 -24.08 9.30
N LYS A 8 14.94 -24.82 8.51
CA LYS A 8 15.56 -26.10 8.91
C LYS A 8 17.00 -25.91 9.43
N GLY A 9 17.46 -24.68 9.58
CA GLY A 9 18.83 -24.36 10.05
C GLY A 9 19.91 -24.58 8.99
N GLN A 10 19.55 -24.70 7.71
CA GLN A 10 20.53 -24.82 6.63
C GLN A 10 21.00 -23.44 6.19
N TRP A 11 22.29 -23.29 5.88
CA TRP A 11 22.85 -22.04 5.35
C TRP A 11 22.11 -21.59 4.08
N LEU A 12 21.70 -20.32 4.03
CA LEU A 12 21.03 -19.71 2.87
C LEU A 12 21.90 -18.60 2.26
N ALA A 13 22.37 -17.67 3.07
CA ALA A 13 23.16 -16.53 2.61
C ALA A 13 23.94 -15.86 3.74
N ASN A 14 24.86 -14.95 3.39
CA ASN A 14 25.47 -14.02 4.34
C ASN A 14 24.89 -12.62 4.15
N ALA A 15 24.24 -12.09 5.18
CA ALA A 15 23.67 -10.75 5.17
C ALA A 15 24.56 -9.75 5.92
N PRO A 16 24.70 -8.49 5.43
CA PRO A 16 25.43 -7.47 6.16
C PRO A 16 24.69 -7.12 7.45
N LEU A 17 25.44 -7.08 8.56
CA LEU A 17 24.92 -6.58 9.83
C LEU A 17 25.18 -5.08 9.88
N ALA A 18 24.12 -4.28 9.83
CA ALA A 18 24.24 -2.82 9.81
C ALA A 18 24.87 -2.31 11.11
N SER A 19 25.82 -1.39 10.98
CA SER A 19 26.43 -0.67 12.08
C SER A 19 25.63 0.59 12.45
N ARG A 20 25.97 1.20 13.59
CA ARG A 20 25.45 2.53 13.96
C ARG A 20 25.84 3.62 12.96
N LYS A 21 26.93 3.44 12.19
CA LYS A 21 27.31 4.39 11.14
C LYS A 21 26.35 4.26 9.96
N ASP A 22 26.08 3.04 9.51
CA ASP A 22 25.18 2.78 8.38
C ASP A 22 23.78 3.33 8.65
N ALA A 23 23.27 3.15 9.88
CA ALA A 23 21.99 3.73 10.29
C ALA A 23 21.98 5.26 10.20
N ARG A 24 23.03 5.94 10.68
CA ARG A 24 23.15 7.41 10.59
C ARG A 24 23.24 7.87 9.15
N ASP A 25 24.04 7.20 8.33
CA ASP A 25 24.22 7.55 6.92
C ASP A 25 22.92 7.38 6.13
N ALA A 26 22.15 6.33 6.41
CA ALA A 26 20.82 6.12 5.83
C ALA A 26 19.84 7.25 6.19
N VAL A 27 19.83 7.71 7.45
CA VAL A 27 18.98 8.84 7.88
C VAL A 27 19.40 10.14 7.20
N VAL A 28 20.70 10.42 7.10
CA VAL A 28 21.22 11.61 6.42
C VAL A 28 20.83 11.60 4.94
N ALA A 29 20.99 10.46 4.26
CA ALA A 29 20.59 10.30 2.86
C ALA A 29 19.07 10.51 2.67
N ALA A 30 18.25 9.89 3.52
CA ALA A 30 16.80 10.04 3.47
C ALA A 30 16.37 11.50 3.70
N ARG A 31 16.99 12.19 4.67
CA ARG A 31 16.64 13.58 4.96
C ARG A 31 17.08 14.54 3.84
N LYS A 32 18.23 14.28 3.20
CA LYS A 32 18.67 15.00 2.00
C LYS A 32 17.72 14.80 0.81
N ALA A 33 17.22 13.58 0.59
CA ALA A 33 16.29 13.26 -0.49
C ALA A 33 14.87 13.78 -0.26
N PHE A 34 14.48 14.05 1.00
CA PHE A 34 13.12 14.37 1.40
C PHE A 34 12.52 15.54 0.59
N GLY A 35 13.23 16.66 0.45
CA GLY A 35 12.69 17.83 -0.25
C GLY A 35 12.33 17.55 -1.71
N GLY A 36 13.20 16.81 -2.43
CA GLY A 36 12.93 16.39 -3.81
C GLY A 36 11.78 15.38 -3.89
N TRP A 37 11.72 14.43 -2.97
CA TRP A 37 10.66 13.41 -2.95
C TRP A 37 9.28 13.98 -2.59
N SER A 38 9.21 14.85 -1.58
CA SER A 38 7.96 15.49 -1.16
C SER A 38 7.45 16.48 -2.20
N GLY A 39 8.36 17.14 -2.93
CA GLY A 39 8.03 18.08 -4.01
C GLY A 39 7.66 17.41 -5.34
N ALA A 40 7.94 16.12 -5.52
CA ALA A 40 7.55 15.39 -6.72
C ALA A 40 6.02 15.38 -6.88
N THR A 41 5.54 15.30 -8.12
CA THR A 41 4.10 15.17 -8.37
C THR A 41 3.59 13.81 -7.89
N ALA A 42 2.30 13.74 -7.56
CA ALA A 42 1.61 12.47 -7.29
C ALA A 42 1.83 11.44 -8.40
N TYR A 43 1.67 11.88 -9.66
CA TYR A 43 1.92 11.07 -10.85
C TYR A 43 3.33 10.48 -10.88
N ASN A 44 4.37 11.30 -10.67
CA ASN A 44 5.76 10.82 -10.70
C ASN A 44 6.03 9.78 -9.60
N ARG A 45 5.51 10.01 -8.39
CA ARG A 45 5.63 9.02 -7.31
C ARG A 45 4.89 7.73 -7.66
N GLY A 46 3.68 7.83 -8.20
CA GLY A 46 2.90 6.69 -8.69
C GLY A 46 3.65 5.87 -9.73
N GLN A 47 4.27 6.51 -10.72
CA GLN A 47 5.10 5.84 -11.74
C GLN A 47 6.27 5.06 -11.13
N ILE A 48 6.94 5.62 -10.13
CA ILE A 48 8.03 4.92 -9.42
C ILE A 48 7.50 3.68 -8.69
N LEU A 49 6.35 3.78 -8.01
CA LEU A 49 5.72 2.66 -7.33
C LEU A 49 5.29 1.56 -8.31
N TYR A 50 4.71 1.93 -9.46
CA TYR A 50 4.40 1.00 -10.54
C TYR A 50 5.65 0.31 -11.06
N ARG A 51 6.74 1.06 -11.26
CA ARG A 51 8.00 0.48 -11.72
C ARG A 51 8.55 -0.55 -10.75
N ILE A 52 8.40 -0.34 -9.44
CA ILE A 52 8.76 -1.34 -8.42
C ILE A 52 7.91 -2.60 -8.59
N ALA A 53 6.58 -2.46 -8.76
CA ALA A 53 5.69 -3.60 -8.98
C ALA A 53 6.06 -4.40 -10.23
N GLU A 54 6.33 -3.74 -11.36
CA GLU A 54 6.77 -4.39 -12.61
C GLU A 54 8.06 -5.19 -12.42
N MET A 55 9.02 -4.64 -11.68
CA MET A 55 10.30 -5.30 -11.43
C MET A 55 10.16 -6.49 -10.46
N LEU A 56 9.18 -6.47 -9.56
CA LEU A 56 8.83 -7.62 -8.72
C LEU A 56 8.14 -8.71 -9.55
N GLU A 57 7.15 -8.32 -10.38
CA GLU A 57 6.43 -9.23 -11.28
C GLU A 57 7.39 -9.93 -12.26
N GLY A 58 8.31 -9.17 -12.88
CA GLY A 58 9.30 -9.71 -13.81
C GLY A 58 10.29 -10.70 -13.18
N ARG A 59 10.38 -10.76 -11.85
CA ARG A 59 11.21 -11.72 -11.09
C ARG A 59 10.38 -12.55 -10.10
N ARG A 60 9.07 -12.66 -10.35
CA ARG A 60 8.12 -13.25 -9.41
C ARG A 60 8.52 -14.65 -8.97
N ASP A 61 8.90 -15.51 -9.91
CA ASP A 61 9.29 -16.89 -9.61
C ASP A 61 10.54 -16.97 -8.72
N GLN A 62 11.51 -16.07 -8.92
CA GLN A 62 12.70 -15.97 -8.07
C GLN A 62 12.30 -15.60 -6.63
N PHE A 63 11.47 -14.56 -6.46
CA PHE A 63 11.01 -14.14 -5.14
C PHE A 63 10.18 -15.22 -4.43
N ILE A 64 9.35 -15.97 -5.17
CA ILE A 64 8.58 -17.08 -4.60
C ILE A 64 9.53 -18.15 -4.02
N HIS A 65 10.58 -18.49 -4.75
CA HIS A 65 11.58 -19.46 -4.29
C HIS A 65 12.33 -18.94 -3.06
N GLU A 66 12.85 -17.71 -3.12
CA GLU A 66 13.61 -17.11 -2.02
C GLU A 66 12.77 -16.97 -0.73
N VAL A 67 11.51 -16.54 -0.85
CA VAL A 67 10.57 -16.44 0.28
C VAL A 67 10.24 -17.83 0.83
N ALA A 68 10.02 -18.82 -0.03
CA ALA A 68 9.76 -20.18 0.41
C ALA A 68 10.93 -20.75 1.23
N ASP A 69 12.16 -20.55 0.78
CA ASP A 69 13.37 -21.03 1.46
C ASP A 69 13.65 -20.27 2.77
N ALA A 70 13.52 -18.93 2.74
CA ALA A 70 13.80 -18.08 3.89
C ALA A 70 12.77 -18.27 5.00
N GLU A 71 11.48 -18.40 4.67
CA GLU A 71 10.39 -18.50 5.66
C GLU A 71 9.93 -19.96 5.90
N GLY A 72 10.45 -20.93 5.16
CA GLY A 72 10.04 -22.34 5.27
C GLY A 72 8.60 -22.59 4.80
N LEU A 73 8.13 -21.81 3.83
CA LEU A 73 6.75 -21.86 3.35
C LEU A 73 6.58 -22.89 2.22
N SER A 74 5.35 -23.40 2.07
CA SER A 74 4.99 -24.09 0.84
C SER A 74 4.96 -23.11 -0.33
N LYS A 75 5.20 -23.60 -1.56
CA LYS A 75 5.16 -22.78 -2.78
C LYS A 75 3.89 -21.93 -2.86
N SER A 76 2.72 -22.51 -2.57
CA SER A 76 1.44 -21.79 -2.59
C SER A 76 1.37 -20.63 -1.59
N LYS A 77 1.92 -20.80 -0.36
CA LYS A 77 1.95 -19.72 0.64
C LYS A 77 2.93 -18.61 0.25
N ALA A 78 4.12 -18.97 -0.24
CA ALA A 78 5.09 -18.01 -0.75
C ALA A 78 4.54 -17.23 -1.96
N THR A 79 3.87 -17.92 -2.89
CA THR A 79 3.14 -17.31 -4.00
C THR A 79 2.13 -16.27 -3.52
N ALA A 80 1.28 -16.62 -2.56
CA ALA A 80 0.29 -15.69 -2.03
C ALA A 80 0.92 -14.45 -1.37
N GLN A 81 2.08 -14.60 -0.70
CA GLN A 81 2.79 -13.46 -0.11
C GLN A 81 3.40 -12.53 -1.17
N VAL A 82 4.04 -13.10 -2.19
CA VAL A 82 4.63 -12.32 -3.29
C VAL A 82 3.53 -11.59 -4.07
N ASP A 83 2.42 -12.25 -4.35
CA ASP A 83 1.25 -11.65 -4.99
C ASP A 83 0.70 -10.49 -4.15
N ALA A 84 0.50 -10.72 -2.85
CA ALA A 84 0.03 -9.67 -1.95
C ALA A 84 1.01 -8.46 -1.86
N ALA A 85 2.31 -8.69 -2.03
CA ALA A 85 3.29 -7.61 -2.08
C ALA A 85 3.18 -6.81 -3.38
N ILE A 86 3.07 -7.48 -4.52
CA ILE A 86 2.91 -6.85 -5.84
C ILE A 86 1.60 -6.05 -5.89
N ASP A 87 0.49 -6.67 -5.47
CA ASP A 87 -0.82 -6.03 -5.38
C ASP A 87 -0.78 -4.77 -4.51
N ARG A 88 -0.04 -4.81 -3.39
CA ARG A 88 0.10 -3.65 -2.50
C ARG A 88 0.83 -2.50 -3.17
N TRP A 89 1.89 -2.78 -3.94
CA TRP A 89 2.58 -1.74 -4.71
C TRP A 89 1.67 -1.13 -5.77
N VAL A 90 0.98 -1.97 -6.54
CA VAL A 90 0.01 -1.54 -7.57
C VAL A 90 -1.11 -0.70 -6.95
N TRP A 91 -1.65 -1.14 -5.82
CA TRP A 91 -2.69 -0.42 -5.08
C TRP A 91 -2.22 0.98 -4.70
N TYR A 92 -1.10 1.11 -3.98
CA TYR A 92 -0.61 2.42 -3.56
C TYR A 92 -0.20 3.31 -4.75
N ALA A 93 0.35 2.74 -5.81
CA ALA A 93 0.66 3.46 -7.04
C ALA A 93 -0.61 4.09 -7.64
N GLY A 94 -1.69 3.31 -7.77
CA GLY A 94 -2.98 3.75 -8.32
C GLY A 94 -3.76 4.70 -7.42
N TRP A 95 -3.41 4.82 -6.13
CA TRP A 95 -4.00 5.78 -5.19
C TRP A 95 -3.31 7.13 -5.17
N SER A 96 -2.09 7.21 -5.70
CA SER A 96 -1.21 8.37 -5.57
C SER A 96 -1.80 9.66 -6.14
N ASP A 97 -2.53 9.58 -7.25
CA ASP A 97 -3.17 10.72 -7.96
C ASP A 97 -4.69 10.83 -7.72
N LYS A 98 -5.33 9.76 -7.22
CA LYS A 98 -6.77 9.72 -6.90
C LYS A 98 -7.12 10.35 -5.56
N THR A 99 -6.14 10.57 -4.68
CA THR A 99 -6.39 11.08 -3.32
C THR A 99 -7.05 12.47 -3.34
N ALA A 100 -6.58 13.36 -4.23
CA ALA A 100 -7.14 14.70 -4.37
C ALA A 100 -8.56 14.69 -4.96
N GLN A 101 -8.86 13.75 -5.85
CA GLN A 101 -10.18 13.64 -6.49
C GLN A 101 -11.25 13.15 -5.51
N ILE A 102 -10.88 12.26 -4.59
CA ILE A 102 -11.79 11.73 -3.56
C ILE A 102 -11.97 12.72 -2.40
N ALA A 103 -10.98 13.58 -2.13
CA ALA A 103 -11.10 14.63 -1.12
C ALA A 103 -12.06 15.77 -1.51
N GLY A 104 -12.50 15.81 -2.77
CA GLY A 104 -13.22 16.94 -3.35
C GLY A 104 -12.27 18.03 -3.84
N SER A 105 -12.71 18.81 -4.83
CA SER A 105 -11.89 19.85 -5.45
C SER A 105 -12.56 21.21 -5.35
N ALA A 106 -11.74 22.25 -5.17
CA ALA A 106 -12.13 23.65 -5.25
C ALA A 106 -11.58 24.22 -6.57
N ASN A 107 -12.45 24.40 -7.57
CA ASN A 107 -12.06 24.87 -8.88
C ASN A 107 -12.27 26.39 -8.97
N PRO A 108 -11.24 27.19 -9.28
CA PRO A 108 -11.41 28.63 -9.47
C PRO A 108 -12.28 28.90 -10.69
N VAL A 109 -13.16 29.90 -10.59
CA VAL A 109 -13.93 30.45 -11.72
C VAL A 109 -13.54 31.90 -11.96
N ALA A 110 -13.95 32.51 -13.08
CA ALA A 110 -13.64 33.91 -13.35
C ALA A 110 -14.22 34.82 -12.24
N GLY A 111 -13.34 35.39 -11.40
CA GLY A 111 -13.71 36.22 -10.23
C GLY A 111 -13.20 35.64 -8.90
N PRO A 112 -13.50 36.27 -7.74
CA PRO A 112 -13.05 35.81 -6.42
C PRO A 112 -13.91 34.66 -5.86
N TYR A 113 -14.23 33.66 -6.69
CA TYR A 113 -15.16 32.57 -6.35
C TYR A 113 -14.56 31.19 -6.68
N PHE A 114 -15.04 30.16 -5.97
CA PHE A 114 -14.67 28.76 -6.19
C PHE A 114 -15.92 27.89 -6.42
N ASN A 115 -15.81 26.93 -7.32
CA ASN A 115 -16.75 25.82 -7.44
C ASN A 115 -16.25 24.65 -6.58
N LEU A 116 -17.03 24.25 -5.57
CA LEU A 116 -16.68 23.19 -4.64
C LEU A 116 -17.39 21.89 -5.02
N SER A 117 -16.64 20.85 -5.32
CA SER A 117 -17.17 19.51 -5.58
C SER A 117 -16.89 18.60 -4.39
N SER A 118 -17.95 18.15 -3.70
CA SER A 118 -17.84 17.15 -2.63
C SER A 118 -18.38 15.80 -3.10
N PRO A 119 -17.73 14.67 -2.77
CA PRO A 119 -18.29 13.34 -3.05
C PRO A 119 -19.64 13.18 -2.36
N SER A 120 -20.69 12.89 -3.12
CA SER A 120 -22.00 12.61 -2.55
C SER A 120 -22.07 11.16 -2.05
N ARG A 121 -22.66 10.95 -0.87
CA ARG A 121 -22.88 9.60 -0.35
C ARG A 121 -23.96 8.89 -1.20
N PRO A 122 -23.78 7.60 -1.53
CA PRO A 122 -24.78 6.85 -2.28
C PRO A 122 -26.12 6.80 -1.54
N ALA A 123 -27.22 6.91 -2.30
CA ALA A 123 -28.57 7.09 -1.81
C ALA A 123 -29.07 5.97 -0.88
N TRP A 124 -28.52 4.75 -0.98
CA TRP A 124 -28.94 3.61 -0.15
C TRP A 124 -28.56 3.75 1.34
N SER A 125 -27.62 4.64 1.68
CA SER A 125 -27.21 4.90 3.08
C SER A 125 -28.24 5.71 3.88
N ARG A 126 -29.31 6.20 3.22
CA ARG A 126 -30.32 7.09 3.81
C ARG A 126 -31.65 6.40 4.13
N SER A 127 -31.73 5.06 4.10
CA SER A 127 -32.94 4.36 4.56
C SER A 127 -32.88 4.11 6.08
N SER A 128 -33.37 5.08 6.84
CA SER A 128 -33.84 4.79 8.20
C SER A 128 -35.00 3.81 8.09
N ARG A 129 -34.81 2.56 8.51
CA ARG A 129 -35.88 1.57 8.62
C ARG A 129 -37.06 2.19 9.40
N PRO A 130 -38.32 2.09 8.92
CA PRO A 130 -39.43 2.42 9.78
C PRO A 130 -39.43 1.42 10.95
N ARG A 131 -39.36 1.95 12.17
CA ARG A 131 -39.48 1.16 13.40
C ARG A 131 -40.95 0.78 13.56
N THR A 132 -41.40 -0.28 12.90
CA THR A 132 -42.70 -0.89 13.24
C THR A 132 -42.52 -1.69 14.53
N ARG A 133 -43.07 -1.18 15.62
CA ARG A 133 -43.32 -1.93 16.86
C ARG A 133 -44.28 -3.08 16.52
N PRO A 134 -44.03 -4.34 16.92
CA PRO A 134 -45.09 -5.32 16.91
C PRO A 134 -46.06 -4.99 18.04
N SER A 135 -47.30 -4.69 17.68
CA SER A 135 -48.42 -4.71 18.61
C SER A 135 -48.66 -6.16 19.05
N SER A 136 -48.69 -6.33 20.37
CA SER A 136 -49.14 -7.51 21.12
C SER A 136 -50.30 -8.26 20.48
N ALA A 137 -50.18 -9.59 20.34
CA ALA A 137 -51.34 -10.47 20.27
C ALA A 137 -50.94 -11.95 20.53
N TRP A 138 -51.49 -12.51 21.63
CA TRP A 138 -51.76 -13.93 21.92
C TRP A 138 -50.69 -14.84 22.57
N SER A 139 -50.89 -15.05 23.88
CA SER A 139 -50.85 -16.34 24.60
C SER A 139 -52.26 -16.56 25.18
N PRO A 140 -52.75 -17.78 25.48
CA PRO A 140 -52.05 -19.01 25.84
C PRO A 140 -51.91 -20.05 24.72
#